data_AF-A0A2S8FV33-F1
#
_entry.id   AF-A0A2S8FV33-F1
#
_cell.length_a   1.000
_cell.length_b   1.000
_cell.length_c   1.000
_cell.angle_alpha   90.00
_cell.angle_beta   90.00
_cell.angle_gamma   90.00
#
_symmetry.space_group_name_H-M   'P 1'
#
loop_
_entity.id
_entity.type
_entity.pdbx_description
1 polymer ?
#
loop_
_entity_poly.entity_id
_entity_poly.type
_entity_poly.pdbx_seq_one_letter_code
_entity_poly.pdbx_strand_id
1 'polypeptide(L)'
;MLLRYLVSNFLQQQGQSVVRDFMSQQVSGQAESDVAPEDVPKPEVIVLFALGVESAGFKEKLKSVASVQMEGRTVTVGKLADRVIGVVETGVGRKSAAAAARDVIDIVAPDWIISAGFAGGLIGDLKRGHVVMPNQVVDKEGNHVEIPLNLTAEQIEATPGLAVGTLLTVDRIIGDVAEKRSLGEQHSAVAVDMETLAIAQACQENEVKLISVRIISDAVDQPLPKDLEKMMSQKTTSGMIGAAAATIFNRPGSVKDMWNLNSMANKASDKLAGFLAGVIPQLDLAVRKREESPSNADGDGAD
;
A
#
# COMPACT_ATOMS: atom_id res chain seq x y z
N MET A 1 -4.96 3.48 -26.66
CA MET A 1 -6.31 4.09 -26.72
C MET A 1 -6.36 5.11 -25.61
N LEU A 2 -6.53 6.39 -25.97
CA LEU A 2 -6.57 7.53 -25.05
C LEU A 2 -7.75 7.41 -24.09
N LEU A 3 -7.52 7.26 -22.78
CA LEU A 3 -8.53 7.61 -21.78
C LEU A 3 -7.94 8.61 -20.76
N ARG A 4 -8.66 9.73 -20.65
CA ARG A 4 -8.25 10.98 -19.99
C ARG A 4 -8.49 10.91 -18.48
N TYR A 5 -7.54 11.47 -17.73
CA TYR A 5 -7.73 11.95 -16.34
C TYR A 5 -9.00 12.80 -16.28
N LEU A 6 -10.02 12.36 -15.54
CA LEU A 6 -11.22 13.16 -15.29
C LEU A 6 -11.26 13.51 -13.81
N VAL A 7 -10.98 14.77 -13.50
CA VAL A 7 -11.09 15.28 -12.14
C VAL A 7 -12.57 15.35 -11.78
N SER A 8 -12.99 14.58 -10.77
CA SER A 8 -14.34 14.67 -10.23
C SER A 8 -14.34 15.72 -9.11
N ASN A 9 -15.05 16.82 -9.34
CA ASN A 9 -15.29 17.85 -8.32
C ASN A 9 -16.20 17.30 -7.20
N PHE A 10 -15.60 16.72 -6.16
CA PHE A 10 -16.28 16.51 -4.89
C PHE A 10 -15.66 17.45 -3.85
N LEU A 11 -16.43 18.49 -3.49
CA LEU A 11 -16.10 19.65 -2.65
C LEU A 11 -15.31 20.77 -3.37
N GLN A 12 -16.07 21.55 -4.14
CA GLN A 12 -15.71 22.77 -4.89
C GLN A 12 -15.10 23.92 -4.04
N GLN A 13 -14.69 23.68 -2.79
CA GLN A 13 -13.95 24.65 -1.97
C GLN A 13 -12.51 24.22 -1.64
N GLN A 14 -12.16 22.92 -1.72
CA GLN A 14 -10.79 22.47 -1.39
C GLN A 14 -9.91 22.29 -2.64
N GLY A 15 -10.46 21.78 -3.75
CA GLY A 15 -9.72 21.60 -5.01
C GLY A 15 -9.17 22.89 -5.64
N GLN A 16 -9.86 24.02 -5.46
CA GLN A 16 -9.40 25.33 -5.94
C GLN A 16 -8.16 25.83 -5.18
N SER A 17 -8.01 25.49 -3.89
CA SER A 17 -6.82 25.86 -3.10
C SER A 17 -5.60 25.03 -3.48
N VAL A 18 -5.80 23.75 -3.82
CA VAL A 18 -4.74 22.84 -4.30
C VAL A 18 -4.06 23.42 -5.52
N VAL A 19 -4.84 23.69 -6.56
CA VAL A 19 -4.30 24.14 -7.83
C VAL A 19 -3.82 25.58 -7.74
N ARG A 20 -4.45 26.45 -6.94
CA ARG A 20 -3.89 27.78 -6.62
C ARG A 20 -2.55 27.70 -5.89
N ASP A 21 -2.38 26.82 -4.91
CA ASP A 21 -1.12 26.65 -4.18
C ASP A 21 -0.03 26.05 -5.09
N PHE A 22 -0.42 25.16 -6.02
CA PHE A 22 0.47 24.64 -7.06
C PHE A 22 0.86 25.70 -8.10
N MET A 23 -0.09 26.53 -8.56
CA MET A 23 0.09 27.55 -9.60
C MET A 23 0.74 28.85 -9.08
N SER A 24 0.45 29.25 -7.83
CA SER A 24 0.98 30.50 -7.22
C SER A 24 2.48 30.48 -6.96
N GLN A 25 3.11 29.30 -6.95
CA GLN A 25 4.56 29.16 -6.88
C GLN A 25 5.25 29.17 -8.26
N GLN A 26 4.49 29.05 -9.37
CA GLN A 26 5.06 29.07 -10.73
C GLN A 26 4.66 30.28 -11.58
N VAL A 27 3.57 30.98 -11.29
CA VAL A 27 3.19 32.17 -12.07
C VAL A 27 2.70 33.28 -11.14
N SER A 28 3.54 34.30 -10.99
CA SER A 28 3.11 35.60 -10.49
C SER A 28 2.15 36.24 -11.51
N GLY A 29 0.85 36.04 -11.34
CA GLY A 29 -0.16 36.89 -11.99
C GLY A 29 -1.38 36.17 -12.57
N GLN A 30 -2.53 36.58 -12.03
CA GLN A 30 -3.89 36.58 -12.60
C GLN A 30 -4.85 35.41 -12.31
N ALA A 31 -5.89 35.78 -11.55
CA ALA A 31 -7.32 35.50 -11.66
C ALA A 31 -7.83 34.05 -11.86
N GLU A 32 -8.28 33.48 -10.73
CA GLU A 32 -9.61 32.87 -10.52
C GLU A 32 -10.34 32.33 -11.77
N SER A 33 -10.06 31.07 -12.14
CA SER A 33 -10.87 30.26 -13.06
C SER A 33 -10.96 28.80 -12.58
N ASP A 34 -12.06 28.13 -12.92
CA ASP A 34 -12.27 26.70 -12.68
C ASP A 34 -11.09 25.87 -13.19
N VAL A 35 -10.60 24.96 -12.35
CA VAL A 35 -9.44 24.11 -12.63
C VAL A 35 -9.83 23.01 -13.62
N ALA A 36 -9.11 22.93 -14.74
CA ALA A 36 -9.31 21.87 -15.71
C ALA A 36 -8.61 20.56 -15.26
N PRO A 37 -9.13 19.37 -15.63
CA PRO A 37 -8.53 18.08 -15.26
C PRO A 37 -7.05 17.89 -15.65
N GLU A 38 -6.58 18.69 -16.60
CA GLU A 38 -5.22 18.72 -17.14
C GLU A 38 -4.20 19.46 -16.25
N ASP A 39 -4.65 20.14 -15.18
CA ASP A 39 -3.79 20.90 -14.26
C ASP A 39 -3.40 20.12 -12.98
N VAL A 40 -3.87 18.88 -12.79
CA VAL A 40 -3.46 18.04 -11.65
C VAL A 40 -2.12 17.38 -11.97
N PRO A 41 -1.05 17.64 -11.19
CA PRO A 41 0.25 17.06 -11.47
C PRO A 41 0.21 15.55 -11.31
N LYS A 42 0.83 14.86 -12.26
CA LYS A 42 0.97 13.40 -12.25
C LYS A 42 1.72 12.96 -10.99
N PRO A 43 1.19 12.00 -10.21
CA PRO A 43 1.92 11.41 -9.10
C PRO A 43 3.21 10.70 -9.52
N GLU A 44 4.30 11.02 -8.84
CA GLU A 44 5.59 10.30 -8.94
C GLU A 44 5.54 9.00 -8.13
N VAL A 45 4.79 9.01 -7.02
CA VAL A 45 4.63 7.90 -6.09
C VAL A 45 3.17 7.53 -6.00
N ILE A 46 2.86 6.25 -6.19
CA ILE A 46 1.53 5.69 -5.94
C ILE A 46 1.58 4.80 -4.71
N VAL A 47 0.74 5.08 -3.71
CA VAL A 47 0.55 4.23 -2.54
C VAL A 47 -0.73 3.42 -2.71
N LEU A 48 -0.58 2.10 -2.74
CA LEU A 48 -1.66 1.13 -2.87
C LEU A 48 -2.03 0.59 -1.49
N PHE A 49 -3.30 0.73 -1.12
CA PHE A 49 -3.89 0.14 0.08
C PHE A 49 -5.03 -0.80 -0.30
N ALA A 50 -5.26 -1.88 0.43
CA ALA A 50 -6.38 -2.77 0.15
C ALA A 50 -7.71 -2.15 0.54
N LEU A 51 -7.74 -1.46 1.69
CA LEU A 51 -8.95 -0.94 2.32
C LEU A 51 -8.83 0.55 2.68
N GLY A 52 -9.97 1.24 2.66
CA GLY A 52 -10.05 2.66 3.07
C GLY A 52 -9.59 2.92 4.51
N VAL A 53 -9.78 1.97 5.43
CA VAL A 53 -9.27 2.10 6.81
C VAL A 53 -7.74 2.16 6.87
N GLU A 54 -7.05 1.49 5.94
CA GLU A 54 -5.59 1.51 5.87
C GLU A 54 -5.07 2.81 5.26
N SER A 55 -5.83 3.39 4.32
CA SER A 55 -5.46 4.62 3.61
C SER A 55 -5.82 5.90 4.37
N ALA A 56 -6.83 5.84 5.25
CA ALA A 56 -7.44 7.01 5.90
C ALA A 56 -6.40 7.91 6.61
N GLY A 57 -5.64 7.37 7.56
CA GLY A 57 -4.65 8.15 8.30
C GLY A 57 -3.53 8.72 7.41
N PHE A 58 -3.24 8.06 6.28
CA PHE A 58 -2.24 8.54 5.34
C PHE A 58 -2.78 9.67 4.45
N LYS A 59 -4.02 9.56 3.97
CA LYS A 59 -4.70 10.63 3.22
C LYS A 59 -4.78 11.93 4.02
N GLU A 60 -4.98 11.86 5.33
CA GLU A 60 -4.99 13.03 6.23
C GLU A 60 -3.63 13.75 6.34
N LYS A 61 -2.52 13.06 6.01
CA LYS A 61 -1.18 13.66 6.00
C LYS A 61 -0.85 14.39 4.70
N LEU A 62 -1.63 14.16 3.65
CA LEU A 62 -1.43 14.81 2.37
C LEU A 62 -1.95 16.25 2.43
N LYS A 63 -1.19 17.17 1.85
CA LYS A 63 -1.61 18.55 1.60
C LYS A 63 -2.18 18.66 0.20
N SER A 64 -2.99 19.68 -0.02
CA SER A 64 -3.45 20.04 -1.36
C SER A 64 -4.08 18.83 -2.09
N VAL A 65 -5.12 18.25 -1.48
CA VAL A 65 -5.72 16.97 -1.91
C VAL A 65 -6.84 17.16 -2.93
N ALA A 66 -6.83 16.36 -3.99
CA ALA A 66 -7.89 16.25 -4.99
C ALA A 66 -8.20 14.79 -5.30
N SER A 67 -9.41 14.50 -5.78
CA SER A 67 -9.81 13.16 -6.23
C SER A 67 -9.98 13.15 -7.74
N VAL A 68 -9.30 12.21 -8.39
CA VAL A 68 -9.33 12.01 -9.84
C VAL A 68 -9.97 10.67 -10.14
N GLN A 69 -10.87 10.64 -11.13
CA GLN A 69 -11.38 9.39 -11.68
C GLN A 69 -10.48 8.92 -12.81
N MET A 70 -10.02 7.68 -12.66
CA MET A 70 -9.45 6.85 -13.71
C MET A 70 -10.47 5.78 -14.10
N GLU A 71 -10.29 5.16 -15.26
CA GLU A 71 -11.18 4.08 -15.67
C GLU A 71 -11.24 3.00 -14.58
N GLY A 72 -12.42 2.79 -14.00
CA GLY A 72 -12.65 1.79 -12.96
C GLY A 72 -12.13 2.12 -11.56
N ARG A 73 -11.41 3.24 -11.32
CA ARG A 73 -10.82 3.57 -10.00
C ARG A 73 -10.79 5.06 -9.70
N THR A 74 -10.81 5.41 -8.42
CA THR A 74 -10.52 6.76 -7.94
C THR A 74 -9.09 6.83 -7.41
N VAL A 75 -8.35 7.87 -7.80
CA VAL A 75 -7.03 8.21 -7.25
C VAL A 75 -7.17 9.47 -6.43
N THR A 76 -6.79 9.41 -5.16
CA THR A 76 -6.64 10.60 -4.33
C THR A 76 -5.22 11.13 -4.52
N VAL A 77 -5.08 12.31 -5.13
CA VAL A 77 -3.79 12.97 -5.39
C VAL A 77 -3.56 14.06 -4.34
N GLY A 78 -2.35 14.15 -3.80
CA GLY A 78 -1.95 15.22 -2.89
C GLY A 78 -0.44 15.36 -2.81
N LYS A 79 0.03 16.26 -1.95
CA LYS A 79 1.45 16.51 -1.69
C LYS A 79 1.89 15.96 -0.35
N LEU A 80 3.07 15.38 -0.32
CA LEU A 80 3.79 15.05 0.91
C LEU A 80 5.26 15.45 0.73
N ALA A 81 5.73 16.36 1.59
CA ALA A 81 6.96 17.12 1.32
C ALA A 81 6.90 17.72 -0.10
N ASP A 82 7.93 17.52 -0.91
CA ASP A 82 8.01 18.05 -2.27
C ASP A 82 7.50 17.07 -3.34
N ARG A 83 6.97 15.91 -2.94
CA ARG A 83 6.51 14.87 -3.86
C ARG A 83 5.00 14.91 -4.07
N VAL A 84 4.58 14.62 -5.31
CA VAL A 84 3.18 14.39 -5.67
C VAL A 84 2.86 12.92 -5.48
N ILE A 85 1.90 12.65 -4.59
CA ILE A 85 1.50 11.32 -4.16
C ILE A 85 0.09 11.02 -4.64
N GLY A 86 -0.11 9.86 -5.25
CA GLY A 86 -1.43 9.31 -5.50
C GLY A 86 -1.70 8.14 -4.56
N VAL A 87 -2.93 8.05 -4.08
CA VAL A 87 -3.40 6.99 -3.20
C VAL A 87 -4.54 6.26 -3.88
N VAL A 88 -4.41 4.94 -3.99
CA VAL A 88 -5.41 4.07 -4.62
C VAL A 88 -5.80 2.95 -3.69
N GLU A 89 -7.10 2.75 -3.56
CA GLU A 89 -7.66 1.60 -2.85
C GLU A 89 -7.85 0.44 -3.83
N THR A 90 -7.11 -0.64 -3.61
CA THR A 90 -7.04 -1.78 -4.52
C THR A 90 -8.25 -2.68 -4.40
N GLY A 91 -8.91 -2.72 -3.24
CA GLY A 91 -9.76 -3.82 -2.84
C GLY A 91 -8.93 -5.04 -2.40
N VAL A 92 -9.59 -5.94 -1.68
CA VAL A 92 -8.95 -7.10 -1.02
C VAL A 92 -8.64 -8.22 -2.02
N GLY A 93 -7.48 -8.83 -1.86
CA GLY A 93 -7.02 -10.02 -2.55
C GLY A 93 -6.21 -9.76 -3.83
N ARG A 94 -5.39 -10.76 -4.17
CA ARG A 94 -4.41 -10.74 -5.29
C ARG A 94 -4.97 -10.21 -6.61
N LYS A 95 -6.16 -10.65 -7.03
CA LYS A 95 -6.76 -10.24 -8.31
C LYS A 95 -7.02 -8.74 -8.36
N SER A 96 -7.59 -8.19 -7.28
CA SER A 96 -7.94 -6.78 -7.19
C SER A 96 -6.67 -5.91 -7.11
N ALA A 97 -5.68 -6.40 -6.35
CA ALA A 97 -4.37 -5.77 -6.19
C ALA A 97 -3.55 -5.73 -7.50
N ALA A 98 -3.48 -6.85 -8.24
CA ALA A 98 -2.81 -6.91 -9.54
C ALA A 98 -3.46 -5.98 -10.58
N ALA A 99 -4.79 -5.97 -10.65
CA ALA A 99 -5.52 -5.07 -11.54
C ALA A 99 -5.20 -3.60 -11.19
N ALA A 100 -5.29 -3.23 -9.91
CA ALA A 100 -4.98 -1.87 -9.46
C ALA A 100 -3.56 -1.45 -9.81
N ALA A 101 -2.57 -2.32 -9.57
CA ALA A 101 -1.17 -2.05 -9.87
C ALA A 101 -0.97 -1.84 -11.38
N ARG A 102 -1.52 -2.71 -12.23
CA ARG A 102 -1.43 -2.57 -13.69
C ARG A 102 -2.11 -1.30 -14.18
N ASP A 103 -3.33 -1.02 -13.70
CA ASP A 103 -4.07 0.20 -14.07
C ASP A 103 -3.26 1.47 -13.76
N VAL A 104 -2.63 1.56 -12.58
CA VAL A 104 -1.83 2.75 -12.23
C VAL A 104 -0.51 2.81 -12.98
N ILE A 105 0.12 1.67 -13.26
CA ILE A 105 1.34 1.62 -14.07
C ILE A 105 1.05 2.10 -15.49
N ASP A 106 -0.01 1.60 -16.12
CA ASP A 106 -0.34 1.90 -17.50
C ASP A 106 -0.84 3.34 -17.70
N ILE A 107 -1.64 3.84 -16.75
CA ILE A 107 -2.32 5.14 -16.90
C ILE A 107 -1.52 6.27 -16.24
N VAL A 108 -1.00 6.05 -15.03
CA VAL A 108 -0.24 7.07 -14.29
C VAL A 108 1.24 6.97 -14.64
N ALA A 109 1.79 5.77 -14.82
CA ALA A 109 3.22 5.52 -15.02
C ALA A 109 4.10 6.19 -13.92
N PRO A 110 3.91 5.81 -12.63
CA PRO A 110 4.68 6.37 -11.53
C PRO A 110 6.12 5.84 -11.52
N ASP A 111 7.02 6.59 -10.90
CA ASP A 111 8.40 6.13 -10.66
C ASP A 111 8.46 5.07 -9.55
N TRP A 112 7.50 5.16 -8.61
CA TRP A 112 7.43 4.34 -7.42
C TRP A 112 6.02 3.85 -7.13
N ILE A 113 5.92 2.57 -6.76
CA ILE A 113 4.76 2.01 -6.09
C ILE A 113 5.13 1.65 -4.66
N ILE A 114 4.26 2.01 -3.71
CA ILE A 114 4.34 1.58 -2.33
C ILE A 114 3.14 0.67 -2.05
N SER A 115 3.42 -0.59 -1.77
CA SER A 115 2.41 -1.54 -1.30
C SER A 115 2.27 -1.39 0.21
N ALA A 116 1.21 -0.74 0.68
CA ALA A 116 1.01 -0.43 2.10
C ALA A 116 -0.26 -1.08 2.65
N GLY A 117 -0.22 -1.47 3.92
CA GLY A 117 -1.42 -1.96 4.60
C GLY A 117 -1.12 -2.82 5.82
N PHE A 118 -2.12 -3.60 6.22
CA PHE A 118 -2.05 -4.46 7.39
C PHE A 118 -1.44 -5.82 7.04
N ALA A 119 -0.88 -6.48 8.06
CA ALA A 119 -0.41 -7.85 7.96
C ALA A 119 -0.56 -8.59 9.30
N GLY A 120 -0.75 -9.91 9.24
CA GLY A 120 -0.67 -10.78 10.40
C GLY A 120 0.80 -11.12 10.70
N GLY A 121 1.19 -11.12 11.97
CA GLY A 121 2.51 -11.59 12.40
C GLY A 121 2.59 -13.12 12.40
N LEU A 122 3.72 -13.65 11.93
CA LEU A 122 3.99 -15.11 11.89
C LEU A 122 5.09 -15.55 12.86
N ILE A 123 5.80 -14.60 13.49
CA ILE A 123 6.88 -14.86 14.47
C ILE A 123 6.61 -14.18 15.82
N GLY A 124 7.22 -14.72 16.88
CA GLY A 124 6.99 -14.28 18.27
C GLY A 124 7.45 -12.85 18.59
N ASP A 125 8.45 -12.36 17.87
CA ASP A 125 9.04 -11.04 18.14
C ASP A 125 8.24 -9.88 17.54
N LEU A 126 7.29 -10.18 16.62
CA LEU A 126 6.44 -9.19 15.99
C LEU A 126 5.14 -8.96 16.78
N LYS A 127 5.01 -7.74 17.31
CA LYS A 127 3.86 -7.29 18.09
C LYS A 127 2.97 -6.37 17.26
N ARG A 128 1.72 -6.21 17.68
CA ARG A 128 0.80 -5.25 17.07
C ARG A 128 1.41 -3.85 16.99
N GLY A 129 1.29 -3.24 15.82
CA GLY A 129 1.83 -1.91 15.54
C GLY A 129 3.34 -1.88 15.31
N HIS A 130 4.03 -3.03 15.25
CA HIS A 130 5.34 -3.12 14.59
C HIS A 130 5.17 -2.97 13.08
N VAL A 131 6.21 -2.46 12.42
CA VAL A 131 6.28 -2.29 10.97
C VAL A 131 7.17 -3.38 10.39
N VAL A 132 6.76 -3.94 9.25
CA VAL A 132 7.54 -4.86 8.43
C VAL A 132 7.79 -4.20 7.08
N MET A 133 9.05 -4.06 6.70
CA MET A 133 9.45 -3.73 5.34
C MET A 133 10.07 -4.99 4.73
N PRO A 134 9.32 -5.77 3.94
CA PRO A 134 9.83 -7.02 3.43
C PRO A 134 10.87 -6.80 2.34
N ASN A 135 11.94 -7.59 2.39
CA ASN A 135 12.97 -7.67 1.34
C ASN A 135 12.67 -8.75 0.29
N GLN A 136 11.68 -9.60 0.55
CA GLN A 136 11.16 -10.60 -0.37
C GLN A 136 9.69 -10.87 -0.04
N VAL A 137 8.90 -11.14 -1.08
CA VAL A 137 7.52 -11.61 -0.95
C VAL A 137 7.37 -12.96 -1.63
N VAL A 138 6.61 -13.86 -1.03
CA VAL A 138 6.41 -15.23 -1.51
C VAL A 138 4.94 -15.64 -1.42
N ASP A 139 4.53 -16.70 -2.13
CA ASP A 139 3.27 -17.40 -1.87
C ASP A 139 3.49 -18.86 -1.45
N LYS A 140 2.38 -19.59 -1.28
CA LYS A 140 2.39 -21.00 -0.88
C LYS A 140 2.88 -21.91 -2.00
N GLU A 141 2.83 -21.45 -3.24
CA GLU A 141 3.21 -22.16 -4.45
C GLU A 141 4.71 -22.03 -4.75
N GLY A 142 5.42 -21.16 -4.03
CA GLY A 142 6.86 -20.92 -4.18
C GLY A 142 7.20 -19.81 -5.16
N ASN A 143 6.21 -19.08 -5.68
CA ASN A 143 6.47 -17.86 -6.44
C ASN A 143 7.07 -16.82 -5.49
N HIS A 144 8.03 -16.04 -5.98
CA HIS A 144 8.69 -15.03 -5.18
C HIS A 144 9.09 -13.81 -6.00
N VAL A 145 9.14 -12.65 -5.34
CA VAL A 145 9.71 -11.41 -5.87
C VAL A 145 10.60 -10.80 -4.80
N GLU A 146 11.83 -10.46 -5.16
CA GLU A 146 12.74 -9.70 -4.30
C GLU A 146 12.37 -8.21 -4.33
N ILE A 147 12.41 -7.57 -3.16
CA ILE A 147 12.18 -6.14 -3.00
C ILE A 147 13.50 -5.55 -2.44
N PRO A 148 14.35 -4.97 -3.30
CA PRO A 148 15.68 -4.53 -2.87
C PRO A 148 15.57 -3.33 -1.93
N LEU A 149 15.77 -3.56 -0.63
CA LEU A 149 15.84 -2.52 0.39
C LEU A 149 17.29 -2.13 0.67
N ASN A 150 17.55 -0.83 0.81
CA ASN A 150 18.84 -0.29 1.22
C ASN A 150 18.82 0.10 2.71
N LEU A 151 18.61 -0.90 3.57
CA LEU A 151 18.63 -0.75 5.03
C LEU A 151 19.79 -1.57 5.60
N THR A 152 20.61 -0.94 6.43
CA THR A 152 21.67 -1.62 7.20
C THR A 152 21.11 -2.27 8.46
N ALA A 153 21.80 -3.27 8.99
CA ALA A 153 21.43 -3.89 10.27
C ALA A 153 21.35 -2.84 11.40
N GLU A 154 22.29 -1.89 11.44
CA GLU A 154 22.32 -0.78 12.40
C GLU A 154 21.08 0.10 12.31
N GLN A 155 20.61 0.43 11.10
CA GLN A 155 19.38 1.22 10.92
C GLN A 155 18.13 0.46 11.37
N ILE A 156 18.09 -0.85 11.14
CA ILE A 156 16.99 -1.72 11.59
C ILE A 156 16.97 -1.78 13.12
N GLU A 157 18.11 -2.07 13.75
CA GLU A 157 18.26 -2.13 15.21
C GLU A 157 17.97 -0.78 15.89
N ALA A 158 18.36 0.33 15.26
CA ALA A 158 18.08 1.69 15.74
C ALA A 158 16.62 2.12 15.58
N THR A 159 15.77 1.32 14.90
CA THR A 159 14.36 1.63 14.67
C THR A 159 13.46 0.64 15.43
N PRO A 160 13.09 0.92 16.69
CA PRO A 160 12.29 0.01 17.50
C PRO A 160 10.97 -0.38 16.82
N GLY A 161 10.74 -1.68 16.72
CA GLY A 161 9.53 -2.22 16.11
C GLY A 161 9.54 -2.24 14.59
N LEU A 162 10.67 -1.97 13.93
CA LEU A 162 10.88 -2.30 12.52
C LEU A 162 11.45 -3.70 12.38
N ALA A 163 10.93 -4.47 11.42
CA ALA A 163 11.52 -5.72 10.97
C ALA A 163 11.65 -5.76 9.45
N VAL A 164 12.65 -6.50 8.99
CA VAL A 164 12.88 -6.82 7.57
C VAL A 164 12.93 -8.33 7.45
N GLY A 165 12.23 -8.88 6.47
CA GLY A 165 12.20 -10.33 6.22
C GLY A 165 11.12 -10.71 5.21
N THR A 166 10.93 -12.00 5.01
CA THR A 166 10.00 -12.53 4.02
C THR A 166 8.54 -12.28 4.41
N LEU A 167 7.76 -11.72 3.49
CA LEU A 167 6.30 -11.60 3.60
C LEU A 167 5.62 -12.70 2.78
N LEU A 168 4.76 -13.48 3.42
CA LEU A 168 3.93 -14.49 2.75
C LEU A 168 2.61 -13.86 2.29
N THR A 169 2.24 -14.01 1.03
CA THR A 169 0.94 -13.63 0.51
C THR A 169 0.04 -14.88 0.39
N VAL A 170 -1.18 -14.83 0.91
CA VAL A 170 -2.17 -15.91 0.87
C VAL A 170 -3.53 -15.41 0.35
N ASP A 171 -4.49 -16.31 0.10
CA ASP A 171 -5.80 -15.92 -0.45
C ASP A 171 -6.90 -15.75 0.59
N ARG A 172 -6.58 -15.89 1.89
CA ARG A 172 -7.53 -15.71 3.00
C ARG A 172 -6.83 -15.24 4.26
N ILE A 173 -7.62 -14.70 5.18
CA ILE A 173 -7.13 -14.36 6.51
C ILE A 173 -6.70 -15.61 7.27
N ILE A 174 -5.52 -15.54 7.89
CA ILE A 174 -5.00 -16.56 8.78
C ILE A 174 -5.29 -16.15 10.22
N GLY A 175 -6.37 -16.69 10.79
CA GLY A 175 -6.82 -16.36 12.14
C GLY A 175 -6.34 -17.31 13.24
N ASP A 176 -5.97 -18.54 12.90
CA ASP A 176 -5.57 -19.57 13.87
C ASP A 176 -4.09 -19.46 14.24
N VAL A 177 -3.80 -19.55 15.55
CA VAL A 177 -2.43 -19.38 16.08
C VAL A 177 -1.48 -20.49 15.62
N ALA A 178 -1.96 -21.73 15.57
CA ALA A 178 -1.13 -22.85 15.15
C ALA A 178 -0.83 -22.75 13.65
N GLU A 179 -1.82 -22.36 12.85
CA GLU A 179 -1.62 -22.11 11.41
C GLU A 179 -0.64 -20.97 11.15
N LYS A 180 -0.72 -19.84 11.87
CA LYS A 180 0.25 -18.74 11.75
C LYS A 180 1.69 -19.21 11.99
N ARG A 181 1.91 -19.96 13.08
CA ARG A 181 3.24 -20.49 13.39
C ARG A 181 3.73 -21.45 12.31
N SER A 182 2.86 -22.38 11.89
CA SER A 182 3.19 -23.34 10.84
C SER A 182 3.57 -22.66 9.52
N LEU A 183 2.85 -21.61 9.11
CA LEU A 183 3.16 -20.86 7.90
C LEU A 183 4.47 -20.06 8.04
N GLY A 184 4.71 -19.46 9.20
CA GLY A 184 5.96 -18.76 9.50
C GLY A 184 7.17 -19.68 9.37
N GLU A 185 7.09 -20.87 9.95
CA GLU A 185 8.14 -21.90 9.87
C GLU A 185 8.30 -22.44 8.44
N GLN A 186 7.21 -22.87 7.79
CA GLN A 186 7.24 -23.49 6.47
C GLN A 186 7.81 -22.58 5.38
N HIS A 187 7.50 -21.28 5.45
CA HIS A 187 7.87 -20.31 4.42
C HIS A 187 8.99 -19.36 4.86
N SER A 188 9.57 -19.57 6.06
CA SER A 188 10.53 -18.63 6.67
C SER A 188 10.03 -17.18 6.65
N ALA A 189 8.72 -17.01 6.85
CA ALA A 189 8.03 -15.74 6.70
C ALA A 189 7.80 -15.08 8.06
N VAL A 190 8.03 -13.77 8.12
CA VAL A 190 7.85 -12.98 9.35
C VAL A 190 6.41 -12.47 9.49
N ALA A 191 5.73 -12.25 8.36
CA ALA A 191 4.37 -11.74 8.31
C ALA A 191 3.58 -12.36 7.15
N VAL A 192 2.26 -12.18 7.18
CA VAL A 192 1.32 -12.62 6.14
C VAL A 192 0.37 -11.52 5.71
N ASP A 193 0.12 -11.40 4.40
CA ASP A 193 -0.89 -10.53 3.81
C ASP A 193 -1.66 -11.23 2.67
N MET A 194 -2.48 -10.50 1.92
CA MET A 194 -3.30 -11.06 0.83
C MET A 194 -3.05 -10.44 -0.55
N GLU A 195 -2.15 -9.46 -0.66
CA GLU A 195 -2.02 -8.62 -1.86
C GLU A 195 -0.59 -8.45 -2.37
N THR A 196 0.43 -8.37 -1.49
CA THR A 196 1.73 -7.80 -1.86
C THR A 196 2.39 -8.53 -3.02
N LEU A 197 2.40 -9.86 -3.05
CA LEU A 197 3.04 -10.60 -4.15
C LEU A 197 2.46 -10.22 -5.51
N ALA A 198 1.14 -10.03 -5.60
CA ALA A 198 0.48 -9.69 -6.86
C ALA A 198 0.84 -8.27 -7.34
N ILE A 199 0.99 -7.32 -6.41
CA ILE A 199 1.50 -5.97 -6.70
C ILE A 199 2.98 -6.06 -7.12
N ALA A 200 3.77 -6.89 -6.43
CA ALA A 200 5.18 -7.03 -6.69
C ALA A 200 5.48 -7.63 -8.07
N GLN A 201 4.72 -8.63 -8.48
CA GLN A 201 4.78 -9.19 -9.82
C GLN A 201 4.43 -8.14 -10.88
N ALA A 202 3.36 -7.37 -10.69
CA ALA A 202 3.01 -6.30 -11.64
C ALA A 202 4.10 -5.22 -11.76
N CYS A 203 4.74 -4.85 -10.64
CA CYS A 203 5.86 -3.90 -10.66
C CYS A 203 7.10 -4.48 -11.35
N GLN A 204 7.43 -5.75 -11.07
CA GLN A 204 8.57 -6.45 -11.68
C GLN A 204 8.38 -6.61 -13.21
N GLU A 205 7.19 -6.99 -13.65
CA GLU A 205 6.81 -7.12 -15.07
C GLU A 205 6.98 -5.81 -15.87
N ASN A 206 6.84 -4.65 -15.20
CA ASN A 206 6.85 -3.33 -15.83
C ASN A 206 8.03 -2.45 -15.38
N GLU A 207 9.01 -3.02 -14.69
CA GLU A 207 10.22 -2.33 -14.20
C GLU A 207 9.95 -1.09 -13.32
N VAL A 208 8.82 -1.06 -12.60
CA VAL A 208 8.48 0.02 -11.65
C VAL A 208 9.08 -0.28 -10.28
N LYS A 209 9.67 0.72 -9.64
CA LYS A 209 10.28 0.55 -8.32
C LYS A 209 9.22 0.28 -7.27
N LEU A 210 9.49 -0.67 -6.39
CA LEU A 210 8.57 -1.09 -5.35
C LEU A 210 9.25 -1.03 -3.98
N ILE A 211 8.52 -0.53 -3.00
CA ILE A 211 8.70 -0.93 -1.60
C ILE A 211 7.38 -1.45 -1.04
N SER A 212 7.45 -2.28 -0.01
CA SER A 212 6.28 -2.71 0.75
C SER A 212 6.44 -2.28 2.20
N VAL A 213 5.35 -1.81 2.81
CA VAL A 213 5.32 -1.35 4.20
C VAL A 213 4.07 -1.91 4.85
N ARG A 214 4.25 -2.86 5.75
CA ARG A 214 3.17 -3.51 6.47
C ARG A 214 3.18 -3.12 7.93
N ILE A 215 2.02 -2.80 8.50
CA ILE A 215 1.86 -2.69 9.95
C ILE A 215 1.24 -3.98 10.47
N ILE A 216 1.81 -4.56 11.51
CA ILE A 216 1.27 -5.77 12.12
C ILE A 216 -0.05 -5.44 12.79
N SER A 217 -1.16 -5.88 12.19
CA SER A 217 -2.50 -5.70 12.73
C SER A 217 -2.70 -6.63 13.90
N ASP A 218 -2.26 -7.87 13.81
CA ASP A 218 -2.45 -8.94 14.80
C ASP A 218 -1.19 -9.80 14.93
N ALA A 219 -0.77 -10.08 16.17
CA ALA A 219 0.44 -10.86 16.45
C ALA A 219 0.22 -12.37 16.25
N VAL A 220 1.31 -13.15 16.25
CA VAL A 220 1.28 -14.59 16.01
C VAL A 220 0.45 -15.36 17.05
N ASP A 221 0.49 -14.91 18.29
CA ASP A 221 -0.18 -15.53 19.45
C ASP A 221 -1.63 -15.06 19.61
N GLN A 222 -2.10 -14.18 18.73
CA GLN A 222 -3.43 -13.62 18.82
C GLN A 222 -4.38 -14.24 17.80
N PRO A 223 -5.43 -14.95 18.26
CA PRO A 223 -6.45 -15.46 17.37
C PRO A 223 -7.32 -14.32 16.82
N LEU A 224 -7.79 -14.49 15.59
CA LEU A 224 -8.80 -13.60 15.01
C LEU A 224 -10.21 -14.20 15.13
N PRO A 225 -11.25 -13.39 15.32
CA PRO A 225 -12.63 -13.88 15.31
C PRO A 225 -12.97 -14.55 13.98
N LYS A 226 -13.62 -15.73 14.01
CA LYS A 226 -14.06 -16.45 12.79
C LYS A 226 -14.98 -15.62 11.90
N ASP A 227 -15.75 -14.72 12.51
CA ASP A 227 -16.62 -13.79 11.78
C ASP A 227 -15.82 -12.84 10.87
N LEU A 228 -14.61 -12.43 11.28
CA LEU A 228 -13.75 -11.56 10.48
C LEU A 228 -13.29 -12.29 9.22
N GLU A 229 -12.92 -13.57 9.32
CA GLU A 229 -12.55 -14.39 8.17
C GLU A 229 -13.72 -14.49 7.18
N LYS A 230 -14.94 -14.75 7.67
CA LYS A 230 -16.15 -14.81 6.84
C LYS A 230 -16.46 -13.47 6.16
N MET A 231 -16.23 -12.35 6.83
CA MET A 231 -16.43 -11.02 6.25
C MET A 231 -15.42 -10.72 5.15
N MET A 232 -14.16 -11.09 5.37
CA MET A 232 -13.07 -10.80 4.44
C MET A 232 -12.99 -11.79 3.28
N SER A 233 -13.64 -12.95 3.39
CA SER A 233 -13.84 -13.87 2.27
C SER A 233 -14.89 -13.40 1.26
N GLN A 234 -15.60 -12.30 1.53
CA GLN A 234 -16.62 -11.79 0.63
C GLN A 234 -15.98 -11.02 -0.53
N LYS A 235 -16.37 -11.38 -1.76
CA LYS A 235 -15.80 -10.78 -2.98
C LYS A 235 -16.28 -9.35 -3.26
N THR A 236 -17.36 -8.92 -2.59
CA THR A 236 -17.97 -7.60 -2.82
C THR A 236 -18.13 -6.85 -1.50
N THR A 237 -18.05 -5.52 -1.57
CA THR A 237 -18.31 -4.65 -0.41
C THR A 237 -19.70 -4.86 0.16
N SER A 238 -20.71 -5.08 -0.69
CA SER A 238 -22.07 -5.40 -0.25
C SER A 238 -22.15 -6.75 0.48
N GLY A 239 -21.42 -7.75 0.01
CA GLY A 239 -21.32 -9.05 0.67
C GLY A 239 -20.64 -8.93 2.04
N MET A 240 -19.56 -8.16 2.13
CA MET A 240 -18.85 -7.89 3.37
C MET A 240 -19.75 -7.19 4.41
N ILE A 241 -20.49 -6.16 4.00
CA ILE A 241 -21.46 -5.46 4.85
C ILE A 241 -22.58 -6.42 5.30
N GLY A 242 -23.10 -7.22 4.38
CA GLY A 242 -24.13 -8.21 4.69
C GLY A 242 -23.65 -9.26 5.70
N ALA A 243 -22.41 -9.75 5.53
CA ALA A 243 -21.79 -10.67 6.47
C ALA A 243 -21.61 -10.03 7.86
N ALA A 244 -21.16 -8.77 7.92
CA ALA A 244 -21.02 -8.02 9.18
C ALA A 244 -22.38 -7.86 9.88
N ALA A 245 -23.42 -7.44 9.16
CA ALA A 245 -24.76 -7.28 9.68
C ALA A 245 -25.33 -8.62 10.21
N ALA A 246 -25.14 -9.70 9.45
CA ALA A 246 -25.55 -11.04 9.88
C ALA A 246 -24.83 -11.50 11.15
N THR A 247 -23.52 -11.22 11.28
CA THR A 247 -22.76 -11.53 12.49
C THR A 247 -23.28 -10.75 13.70
N ILE A 248 -23.59 -9.46 13.55
CA ILE A 248 -24.15 -8.63 14.63
C ILE A 248 -25.53 -9.14 15.04
N PHE A 249 -26.38 -9.49 14.08
CA PHE A 249 -27.72 -10.03 14.32
C PHE A 249 -27.68 -11.37 15.08
N ASN A 250 -26.80 -12.28 14.65
CA ASN A 250 -26.70 -13.62 15.25
C ASN A 250 -25.95 -13.62 16.59
N ARG A 251 -25.10 -12.63 16.84
CA ARG A 251 -24.31 -12.52 18.09
C ARG A 251 -24.19 -11.05 18.48
N PRO A 252 -25.14 -10.50 19.28
CA PRO A 252 -25.13 -9.09 19.69
C PRO A 252 -23.84 -8.64 20.39
N GLY A 253 -23.15 -9.55 21.07
CA GLY A 253 -21.82 -9.30 21.66
C GLY A 253 -20.73 -8.94 20.64
N SER A 254 -20.90 -9.31 19.36
CA SER A 254 -19.99 -8.97 18.26
C SER A 254 -19.88 -7.46 18.00
N VAL A 255 -20.84 -6.65 18.44
CA VAL A 255 -20.77 -5.19 18.30
C VAL A 255 -19.54 -4.64 19.02
N LYS A 256 -19.25 -5.14 20.23
CA LYS A 256 -18.07 -4.73 20.99
C LYS A 256 -16.78 -5.21 20.32
N ASP A 257 -16.77 -6.45 19.81
CA ASP A 257 -15.63 -6.99 19.07
C ASP A 257 -15.34 -6.14 17.83
N MET A 258 -16.38 -5.76 17.08
CA MET A 258 -16.25 -4.92 15.88
C MET A 258 -15.76 -3.52 16.21
N TRP A 259 -16.28 -2.92 17.29
CA TRP A 259 -15.85 -1.61 17.74
C TRP A 259 -14.36 -1.61 18.16
N ASN A 260 -13.94 -2.65 18.89
CA ASN A 260 -12.55 -2.85 19.25
C ASN A 260 -11.66 -3.04 18.01
N LEU A 261 -12.08 -3.89 17.07
CA LEU A 261 -11.36 -4.10 15.80
C LEU A 261 -11.19 -2.80 15.02
N ASN A 262 -12.25 -2.00 14.91
CA ASN A 262 -12.21 -0.71 14.23
C ASN A 262 -11.27 0.29 14.94
N SER A 263 -11.32 0.37 16.27
CA SER A 263 -10.40 1.22 17.04
C SER A 263 -8.95 0.79 16.87
N MET A 264 -8.69 -0.51 16.85
CA MET A 264 -7.35 -1.07 16.64
C MET A 264 -6.85 -0.82 15.21
N ALA A 265 -7.72 -0.98 14.21
CA ALA A 265 -7.42 -0.70 12.81
C ALA A 265 -7.05 0.78 12.61
N ASN A 266 -7.81 1.71 13.22
CA ASN A 266 -7.48 3.14 13.14
C ASN A 266 -6.11 3.46 13.76
N LYS A 267 -5.80 2.91 14.95
CA LYS A 267 -4.47 3.10 15.56
C LYS A 267 -3.34 2.53 14.71
N ALA A 268 -3.58 1.40 14.05
CA ALA A 268 -2.60 0.81 13.13
C ALA A 268 -2.43 1.67 11.88
N SER A 269 -3.53 2.21 11.34
CA SER A 269 -3.55 3.16 10.21
C SER A 269 -2.75 4.42 10.53
N ASP A 270 -2.96 5.04 11.69
CA ASP A 270 -2.21 6.24 12.10
C ASP A 270 -0.70 6.00 12.20
N LYS A 271 -0.30 4.85 12.75
CA LYS A 271 1.11 4.44 12.83
C LYS A 271 1.70 4.18 11.46
N LEU A 272 0.99 3.44 10.61
CA LEU A 272 1.38 3.17 9.23
C LEU A 272 1.57 4.48 8.46
N ALA A 273 0.61 5.40 8.58
CA ALA A 273 0.66 6.72 7.98
C ALA A 273 1.86 7.54 8.47
N GLY A 274 2.17 7.49 9.78
CA GLY A 274 3.34 8.14 10.35
C GLY A 274 4.65 7.60 9.78
N PHE A 275 4.75 6.28 9.65
CA PHE A 275 5.92 5.62 9.07
C PHE A 275 6.08 5.95 7.58
N LEU A 276 5.00 5.85 6.79
CA LEU A 276 5.00 6.23 5.37
C LEU A 276 5.43 7.69 5.16
N ALA A 277 4.96 8.60 6.02
CA ALA A 277 5.35 10.01 5.96
C ALA A 277 6.86 10.23 6.20
N GLY A 278 7.51 9.36 6.98
CA GLY A 278 8.96 9.39 7.18
C GLY A 278 9.76 8.73 6.03
N VAL A 279 9.21 7.68 5.42
CA VAL A 279 9.89 6.92 4.35
C VAL A 279 9.81 7.60 2.99
N ILE A 280 8.65 8.14 2.62
CA ILE A 280 8.41 8.69 1.27
C ILE A 280 9.42 9.78 0.86
N PRO A 281 9.80 10.73 1.74
CA PRO A 281 10.84 11.71 1.41
C PRO A 281 12.20 11.09 1.07
N GLN A 282 12.47 9.86 1.55
CA GLN A 282 13.77 9.19 1.47
C GLN A 282 13.81 8.04 0.44
N LEU A 283 12.79 7.89 -0.41
CA LEU A 283 12.66 6.74 -1.34
C LEU A 283 13.89 6.51 -2.23
N ASP A 284 14.50 7.57 -2.76
CA ASP A 284 15.67 7.44 -3.62
C ASP A 284 16.92 6.94 -2.89
N LEU A 285 16.92 6.99 -1.55
CA LEU A 285 17.96 6.40 -0.70
C LEU A 285 17.59 4.97 -0.25
N ALA A 286 16.29 4.62 -0.31
CA ALA A 286 15.72 3.41 0.29
C ALA A 286 15.85 2.15 -0.57
N VAL A 287 16.21 2.26 -1.86
CA VAL A 287 16.42 1.12 -2.77
C VAL A 287 17.79 1.20 -3.40
N ARG A 288 18.50 0.07 -3.47
CA ARG A 288 19.81 0.00 -4.14
C ARG A 288 19.64 0.32 -5.64
N LYS A 289 20.52 1.16 -6.19
CA LYS A 289 20.65 1.27 -7.64
C LYS A 289 21.00 -0.12 -8.18
N ARG A 290 20.32 -0.60 -9.23
CA ARG A 290 20.82 -1.75 -9.99
C ARG A 290 22.21 -1.38 -10.48
N GLU A 291 23.22 -2.17 -10.15
CA GLU A 291 24.51 -2.05 -10.82
C GLU A 291 24.25 -2.31 -12.31
N GLU A 292 24.54 -1.33 -13.15
CA GLU A 292 24.62 -1.55 -14.58
C GLU A 292 25.71 -2.59 -14.81
N SER A 293 25.33 -3.78 -15.29
CA SER A 293 26.30 -4.76 -15.75
C SER A 293 27.28 -4.07 -16.70
N PRO A 294 28.61 -4.26 -16.56
CA PRO A 294 29.55 -3.70 -17.50
C PRO A 294 29.16 -4.17 -18.89
N SER A 295 28.81 -3.24 -19.79
CA SER A 295 28.71 -3.57 -21.20
C SER A 295 30.08 -4.09 -21.61
N ASN A 296 30.17 -5.37 -21.94
CA ASN A 296 31.32 -5.92 -22.65
C ASN A 296 31.36 -5.22 -24.02
N ALA A 297 32.06 -4.09 -24.05
CA ALA A 297 32.55 -3.42 -25.24
C ALA A 297 34.05 -3.67 -25.28
N ASP A 298 34.41 -4.87 -25.73
CA ASP A 298 35.70 -5.27 -26.32
C ASP A 298 35.32 -6.51 -27.14
N GLY A 299 35.41 -6.59 -28.45
CA GLY A 299 36.03 -5.77 -29.49
C GLY A 299 36.11 -6.73 -30.67
N ASP A 300 35.26 -6.54 -31.67
CA ASP A 300 35.34 -7.25 -32.94
C ASP A 300 36.37 -6.52 -33.84
N GLY A 301 37.29 -7.27 -34.45
CA GLY A 301 37.95 -6.85 -35.70
C GLY A 301 39.48 -6.83 -35.74
N ALA A 302 40.02 -7.78 -36.54
CA ALA A 302 41.30 -7.79 -37.28
C ALA A 302 42.60 -7.85 -36.43
N ASP A 303 43.52 -8.80 -36.63
CA ASP A 303 44.05 -9.48 -37.82
C ASP A 303 44.48 -10.93 -37.47
#